data_AF-A0A832TWV4-F1
#
_entry.id   AF-A0A832TWV4-F1
#
_cell.length_a   1.000
_cell.length_b   1.000
_cell.length_c   1.000
_cell.angle_alpha   90.00
_cell.angle_beta   90.00
_cell.angle_gamma   90.00
#
_symmetry.space_group_name_H-M   'P 1'
#
loop_
_entity.id
_entity.type
_entity.pdbx_description
1 polymer ?
#
loop_
_entity_poly.entity_id
_entity_poly.type
_entity_poly.pdbx_seq_one_letter_code
_entity_poly.pdbx_strand_id
1 'polypeptide(L)'
;TVRKAIGEKADVLVANIDIAAFITPKKLIKTFQEAKLSKVYDLILLPGLVAGDFSKASDVLGCKIRLGPKHAYDLGFVLSFAGKIEFSDKVPACELLADVRKEIALELIKKNEEEVSSPFTLRGVKLGGKARMKVMGEIVGALEMDPTALQAKIEAFIARGADIIDLGATLNTLPEQAKRAVSFAKTITDTPISIDTLDSELIREGVEAGADLVLSLNSTNLETAGPIVARAGIAAVIIPDEERSLESLIRNVEAARRLGIEKIIADPVLDPVGHNITESI
;
A
#
# COMPACT_ATOMS: atom_id res chain seq x y z
N THR A 1 -20.87 8.61 6.88
CA THR A 1 -22.05 8.23 7.70
C THR A 1 -22.64 6.94 7.14
N VAL A 2 -23.44 6.20 7.92
CA VAL A 2 -24.12 4.96 7.45
C VAL A 2 -24.93 5.23 6.18
N ARG A 3 -25.73 6.31 6.16
CA ARG A 3 -26.53 6.73 4.99
C ARG A 3 -25.67 6.93 3.73
N LYS A 4 -24.49 7.55 3.84
CA LYS A 4 -23.57 7.73 2.71
C LYS A 4 -23.02 6.38 2.20
N ALA A 5 -22.72 5.45 3.09
CA ALA A 5 -22.11 4.18 2.73
C ALA A 5 -23.07 3.20 2.05
N ILE A 6 -24.37 3.24 2.41
CA ILE A 6 -25.38 2.39 1.79
C ILE A 6 -25.94 2.96 0.49
N GLY A 7 -25.93 4.29 0.31
CA GLY A 7 -26.60 4.96 -0.81
C GLY A 7 -28.11 4.65 -0.82
N GLU A 8 -28.60 4.09 -1.92
CA GLU A 8 -30.01 3.68 -2.09
C GLU A 8 -30.22 2.17 -1.89
N LYS A 9 -29.18 1.43 -1.48
CA LYS A 9 -29.20 -0.05 -1.42
C LYS A 9 -29.99 -0.61 -0.23
N ALA A 10 -30.27 0.20 0.80
CA ALA A 10 -30.97 -0.22 2.01
C ALA A 10 -31.60 0.98 2.73
N ASP A 11 -32.60 0.72 3.59
CA ASP A 11 -33.15 1.72 4.50
C ASP A 11 -32.35 1.73 5.83
N VAL A 12 -32.29 2.90 6.51
CA VAL A 12 -31.62 3.04 7.82
C VAL A 12 -32.63 3.25 8.93
N LEU A 13 -32.68 2.30 9.85
CA LEU A 13 -33.34 2.45 11.15
C LEU A 13 -32.33 2.93 12.19
N VAL A 14 -32.57 4.11 12.76
CA VAL A 14 -31.69 4.69 13.80
C VAL A 14 -32.27 4.37 15.18
N ALA A 15 -31.57 3.56 15.97
CA ALA A 15 -31.92 3.32 17.36
C ALA A 15 -31.46 4.48 18.25
N ASN A 16 -32.27 4.84 19.24
CA ASN A 16 -31.91 5.85 20.24
C ASN A 16 -30.90 5.27 21.25
N ILE A 17 -29.63 5.24 20.84
CA ILE A 17 -28.43 4.78 21.59
C ILE A 17 -27.20 5.57 21.11
N ASP A 18 -26.23 5.76 21.99
CA ASP A 18 -24.99 6.48 21.65
C ASP A 18 -23.95 5.57 20.95
N ILE A 19 -23.93 4.28 21.30
CA ILE A 19 -22.97 3.31 20.76
C ILE A 19 -23.72 2.22 20.02
N ALA A 20 -23.49 2.13 18.70
CA ALA A 20 -24.18 1.20 17.81
C ALA A 20 -24.00 -0.30 18.21
N ALA A 21 -22.88 -0.66 18.82
CA ALA A 21 -22.63 -2.01 19.31
C ALA A 21 -23.52 -2.43 20.50
N PHE A 22 -24.19 -1.48 21.16
CA PHE A 22 -25.03 -1.75 22.34
C PHE A 22 -26.51 -1.99 22.01
N ILE A 23 -26.85 -2.22 20.74
CA ILE A 23 -28.19 -2.65 20.37
C ILE A 23 -28.51 -3.97 21.07
N THR A 24 -29.67 -4.04 21.72
CA THR A 24 -30.20 -5.26 22.32
C THR A 24 -31.46 -5.72 21.59
N PRO A 25 -31.83 -7.02 21.68
CA PRO A 25 -33.05 -7.53 21.04
C PRO A 25 -34.31 -6.73 21.41
N LYS A 26 -34.49 -6.41 22.70
CA LYS A 26 -35.63 -5.61 23.18
C LYS A 26 -35.66 -4.21 22.56
N LYS A 27 -34.51 -3.55 22.48
CA LYS A 27 -34.40 -2.20 21.92
C LYS A 27 -34.64 -2.21 20.42
N LEU A 28 -34.14 -3.22 19.70
CA LEU A 28 -34.37 -3.39 18.27
C LEU A 28 -35.86 -3.54 17.96
N ILE A 29 -36.55 -4.47 18.64
CA ILE A 29 -38.00 -4.70 18.46
C ILE A 29 -38.77 -3.40 18.68
N LYS A 30 -38.53 -2.71 19.80
CA LYS A 30 -39.18 -1.44 20.14
C LYS A 30 -38.95 -0.40 19.04
N THR A 31 -37.70 -0.19 18.64
CA THR A 31 -37.33 0.82 17.63
C THR A 31 -37.99 0.50 16.28
N PHE A 32 -38.02 -0.77 15.88
CA PHE A 32 -38.62 -1.20 14.61
C PHE A 32 -40.14 -0.97 14.58
N GLN A 33 -40.84 -1.31 15.67
CA GLN A 33 -42.28 -1.09 15.80
C GLN A 33 -42.65 0.40 15.86
N GLU A 34 -41.87 1.21 16.59
CA GLU A 34 -42.07 2.67 16.69
C GLU A 34 -41.85 3.38 15.36
N ALA A 35 -40.95 2.89 14.52
CA ALA A 35 -40.67 3.46 13.21
C ALA A 35 -41.81 3.31 12.20
N LYS A 36 -42.81 2.44 12.48
CA LYS A 36 -44.00 2.21 11.63
C LYS A 36 -43.66 2.12 10.14
N LEU A 37 -42.64 1.33 9.83
CA LEU A 37 -42.14 1.19 8.46
C LEU A 37 -43.24 0.61 7.57
N SER A 38 -43.45 1.22 6.40
CA SER A 38 -44.48 0.78 5.44
C SER A 38 -44.05 -0.39 4.56
N LYS A 39 -42.75 -0.69 4.53
CA LYS A 39 -42.16 -1.78 3.75
C LYS A 39 -41.98 -3.03 4.60
N VAL A 40 -42.05 -4.19 3.95
CA VAL A 40 -41.63 -5.47 4.52
C VAL A 40 -40.13 -5.65 4.25
N TYR A 41 -39.39 -6.12 5.24
CA TYR A 41 -37.96 -6.37 5.13
C TYR A 41 -37.69 -7.84 5.38
N ASP A 42 -36.87 -8.45 4.51
CA ASP A 42 -36.45 -9.85 4.65
C ASP A 42 -35.17 -10.01 5.48
N LEU A 43 -34.40 -8.91 5.60
CA LEU A 43 -33.11 -8.87 6.29
C LEU A 43 -32.92 -7.56 7.07
N ILE A 44 -32.56 -7.68 8.34
CA ILE A 44 -32.02 -6.62 9.18
C ILE A 44 -30.53 -6.92 9.40
N LEU A 45 -29.68 -5.98 8.97
CA LEU A 45 -28.25 -6.01 9.28
C LEU A 45 -27.96 -5.13 10.49
N LEU A 46 -27.45 -5.76 11.55
CA LEU A 46 -26.96 -5.07 12.74
C LEU A 46 -25.51 -4.59 12.52
N PRO A 47 -25.03 -3.59 13.26
CA PRO A 47 -23.60 -3.32 13.33
C PRO A 47 -22.82 -4.58 13.72
N GLY A 48 -21.68 -4.81 13.07
CA GLY A 48 -20.96 -6.09 13.21
C GLY A 48 -20.38 -6.37 14.60
N LEU A 49 -20.31 -5.37 15.48
CA LEU A 49 -19.84 -5.51 16.86
C LEU A 49 -20.98 -5.73 17.87
N VAL A 50 -22.23 -5.83 17.41
CA VAL A 50 -23.35 -6.13 18.31
C VAL A 50 -23.21 -7.55 18.85
N ALA A 51 -23.27 -7.68 20.17
CA ALA A 51 -23.27 -8.96 20.86
C ALA A 51 -24.69 -9.33 21.33
N GLY A 52 -24.99 -10.62 21.34
CA GLY A 52 -26.23 -11.17 21.88
C GLY A 52 -26.99 -12.04 20.89
N ASP A 53 -27.98 -12.78 21.40
CA ASP A 53 -28.85 -13.64 20.60
C ASP A 53 -30.12 -12.86 20.18
N PHE A 54 -30.30 -12.73 18.87
CA PHE A 54 -31.42 -12.04 18.24
C PHE A 54 -32.48 -12.98 17.69
N SER A 55 -32.39 -14.30 17.92
CA SER A 55 -33.34 -15.29 17.38
C SER A 55 -34.79 -14.94 17.72
N LYS A 56 -35.08 -14.64 18.99
CA LYS A 56 -36.42 -14.21 19.43
C LYS A 56 -36.89 -12.92 18.77
N ALA A 57 -35.98 -11.97 18.53
CA ALA A 57 -36.32 -10.75 17.82
C ALA A 57 -36.59 -11.01 16.33
N SER A 58 -35.89 -11.98 15.74
CA SER A 58 -36.11 -12.42 14.37
C SER A 58 -37.51 -13.01 14.22
N ASP A 59 -37.95 -13.85 15.17
CA ASP A 59 -39.30 -14.43 15.18
C ASP A 59 -40.40 -13.37 15.35
N VAL A 60 -40.23 -12.44 16.30
CA VAL A 60 -41.21 -11.37 16.58
C VAL A 60 -41.35 -10.41 15.41
N LEU A 61 -40.25 -10.11 14.71
CA LEU A 61 -40.24 -9.19 13.58
C LEU A 61 -40.53 -9.87 12.24
N GLY A 62 -40.55 -11.21 12.19
CA GLY A 62 -40.72 -11.98 10.96
C GLY A 62 -39.63 -11.72 9.92
N CYS A 63 -38.44 -11.30 10.35
CA CYS A 63 -37.35 -10.86 9.48
C CYS A 63 -36.04 -11.50 9.92
N LYS A 64 -35.20 -11.93 8.99
CA LYS A 64 -33.87 -12.46 9.34
C LYS A 64 -33.01 -11.35 9.93
N ILE A 65 -32.38 -11.60 11.07
CA ILE A 65 -31.45 -10.66 11.69
C ILE A 65 -30.05 -11.25 11.59
N ARG A 66 -29.11 -10.50 11.01
CA ARG A 66 -27.70 -10.90 10.82
C ARG A 66 -26.76 -9.76 11.17
N LEU A 67 -25.48 -10.07 11.38
CA LEU A 67 -24.44 -9.08 11.60
C LEU A 67 -23.95 -8.53 10.25
N GLY A 68 -23.92 -7.21 10.15
CA GLY A 68 -23.24 -6.45 9.12
C GLY A 68 -21.76 -6.26 9.43
N PRO A 69 -21.07 -5.31 8.76
CA PRO A 69 -19.67 -5.04 9.01
C PRO A 69 -19.45 -4.27 10.32
N LYS A 70 -18.22 -4.35 10.86
CA LYS A 70 -17.79 -3.56 12.02
C LYS A 70 -17.76 -2.06 11.72
N HIS A 71 -17.40 -1.68 10.49
CA HIS A 71 -17.30 -0.29 10.08
C HIS A 71 -18.33 0.06 9.02
N ALA A 72 -18.91 1.26 9.12
CA ALA A 72 -19.95 1.71 8.20
C ALA A 72 -19.49 1.80 6.74
N TYR A 73 -18.21 2.13 6.48
CA TYR A 73 -17.69 2.28 5.12
C TYR A 73 -17.73 0.96 4.31
N ASP A 74 -17.72 -0.18 5.00
CA ASP A 74 -17.78 -1.51 4.39
C ASP A 74 -19.19 -1.89 3.89
N LEU A 75 -20.23 -1.17 4.30
CA LEU A 75 -21.62 -1.51 3.98
C LEU A 75 -21.86 -1.53 2.47
N GLY A 76 -21.26 -0.62 1.71
CA GLY A 76 -21.42 -0.57 0.26
C GLY A 76 -20.96 -1.85 -0.44
N PHE A 77 -19.87 -2.47 0.06
CA PHE A 77 -19.36 -3.76 -0.37
C PHE A 77 -20.22 -4.91 0.15
N VAL A 78 -20.49 -4.96 1.46
CA VAL A 78 -21.27 -6.03 2.07
C VAL A 78 -22.65 -6.17 1.43
N LEU A 79 -23.36 -5.06 1.20
CA LEU A 79 -24.70 -5.06 0.60
C LEU A 79 -24.71 -5.59 -0.84
N SER A 80 -23.59 -5.58 -1.56
CA SER A 80 -23.51 -6.18 -2.91
C SER A 80 -23.63 -7.72 -2.91
N PHE A 81 -23.52 -8.33 -1.72
CA PHE A 81 -23.69 -9.76 -1.47
C PHE A 81 -25.03 -10.10 -0.79
N ALA A 82 -25.85 -9.11 -0.45
CA ALA A 82 -27.19 -9.36 0.08
C ALA A 82 -28.01 -10.16 -0.95
N GLY A 83 -28.59 -11.28 -0.52
CA GLY A 83 -29.32 -12.21 -1.39
C GLY A 83 -28.44 -13.19 -2.18
N LYS A 84 -27.11 -13.02 -2.19
CA LYS A 84 -26.16 -13.97 -2.82
C LYS A 84 -25.56 -14.94 -1.81
N ILE A 85 -25.40 -14.51 -0.56
CA ILE A 85 -24.91 -15.32 0.54
C ILE A 85 -25.80 -15.15 1.77
N GLU A 86 -25.75 -16.12 2.67
CA GLU A 86 -26.33 -15.97 4.00
C GLU A 86 -25.30 -15.35 4.95
N PHE A 87 -25.59 -14.14 5.44
CA PHE A 87 -24.79 -13.51 6.49
C PHE A 87 -24.93 -14.29 7.81
N SER A 88 -23.94 -14.14 8.70
CA SER A 88 -23.92 -14.80 10.01
C SER A 88 -24.59 -13.94 11.08
N ASP A 89 -25.17 -14.60 12.08
CA ASP A 89 -25.64 -14.00 13.34
C ASP A 89 -24.53 -13.89 14.41
N LYS A 90 -23.36 -14.47 14.16
CA LYS A 90 -22.22 -14.53 15.10
C LYS A 90 -20.94 -13.91 14.54
N VAL A 91 -20.72 -14.00 13.24
CA VAL A 91 -19.52 -13.50 12.55
C VAL A 91 -19.87 -12.18 11.83
N PRO A 92 -19.14 -11.08 12.07
CA PRO A 92 -19.32 -9.84 11.35
C PRO A 92 -19.18 -10.04 9.82
N ALA A 93 -20.02 -9.39 9.02
CA ALA A 93 -20.01 -9.57 7.57
C ALA A 93 -18.66 -9.24 6.91
N CYS A 94 -17.89 -8.30 7.47
CA CYS A 94 -16.55 -7.97 6.97
C CYS A 94 -15.52 -9.09 7.19
N GLU A 95 -15.68 -9.89 8.24
CA GLU A 95 -14.84 -11.07 8.50
C GLU A 95 -15.30 -12.25 7.65
N LEU A 96 -16.62 -12.48 7.58
CA LEU A 96 -17.21 -13.53 6.76
C LEU A 96 -16.81 -13.39 5.28
N LEU A 97 -16.67 -12.16 4.79
CA LEU A 97 -16.30 -11.84 3.42
C LEU A 97 -14.81 -11.51 3.23
N ALA A 98 -13.95 -11.81 4.21
CA ALA A 98 -12.54 -11.39 4.17
C ALA A 98 -11.81 -11.96 2.95
N ASP A 99 -11.96 -13.27 2.68
CA ASP A 99 -11.29 -13.93 1.56
C ASP A 99 -11.83 -13.44 0.21
N VAL A 100 -13.16 -13.33 0.09
CA VAL A 100 -13.81 -12.80 -1.12
C VAL A 100 -13.37 -11.36 -1.41
N ARG A 101 -13.27 -10.52 -0.37
CA ARG A 101 -12.78 -9.15 -0.50
C ARG A 101 -11.34 -9.12 -0.97
N LYS A 102 -10.48 -9.99 -0.41
CA LYS A 102 -9.09 -10.10 -0.79
C LYS A 102 -8.94 -10.51 -2.25
N GLU A 103 -9.68 -11.51 -2.71
CA GLU A 103 -9.65 -11.96 -4.10
C GLU A 103 -10.08 -10.86 -5.07
N ILE A 104 -11.19 -10.18 -4.79
CA ILE A 104 -11.66 -9.03 -5.60
C ILE A 104 -10.62 -7.91 -5.63
N ALA A 105 -9.99 -7.61 -4.48
CA ALA A 105 -8.96 -6.58 -4.41
C ALA A 105 -7.72 -6.96 -5.25
N LEU A 106 -7.28 -8.22 -5.19
CA LEU A 106 -6.15 -8.72 -5.98
C LEU A 106 -6.46 -8.68 -7.48
N GLU A 107 -7.67 -9.07 -7.88
CA GLU A 107 -8.12 -9.01 -9.27
C GLU A 107 -8.18 -7.56 -9.76
N LEU A 108 -8.73 -6.65 -8.95
CA LEU A 108 -8.80 -5.23 -9.28
C LEU A 108 -7.39 -4.63 -9.44
N ILE A 109 -6.47 -4.96 -8.54
CA ILE A 109 -5.08 -4.55 -8.62
C ILE A 109 -4.44 -5.08 -9.91
N LYS A 110 -4.60 -6.37 -10.20
CA LYS A 110 -4.05 -7.00 -11.41
C LYS A 110 -4.57 -6.31 -12.68
N LYS A 111 -5.88 -6.14 -12.78
CA LYS A 111 -6.52 -5.49 -13.93
C LYS A 111 -6.04 -4.04 -14.09
N ASN A 112 -5.99 -3.29 -12.99
CA ASN A 112 -5.48 -1.91 -13.02
C ASN A 112 -4.02 -1.89 -13.49
N GLU A 113 -3.17 -2.80 -13.00
CA GLU A 113 -1.78 -2.90 -13.44
C GLU A 113 -1.62 -3.27 -14.91
N GLU A 114 -2.49 -4.11 -15.46
CA GLU A 114 -2.48 -4.46 -16.89
C GLU A 114 -2.83 -3.23 -17.76
N GLU A 115 -3.91 -2.52 -17.40
CA GLU A 115 -4.48 -1.44 -18.21
C GLU A 115 -3.76 -0.08 -18.04
N VAL A 116 -3.07 0.14 -16.93
CA VAL A 116 -2.54 1.47 -16.61
C VAL A 116 -1.35 1.88 -17.45
N SER A 117 -1.35 3.14 -17.88
CA SER A 117 -0.18 3.83 -18.41
C SER A 117 0.66 4.42 -17.28
N SER A 118 1.97 4.22 -17.37
CA SER A 118 2.95 4.67 -16.39
C SER A 118 3.88 5.71 -17.00
N PRO A 119 4.31 6.75 -16.25
CA PRO A 119 5.35 7.67 -16.68
C PRO A 119 6.63 6.97 -17.16
N PHE A 120 7.06 5.92 -16.43
CA PHE A 120 8.16 5.05 -16.84
C PHE A 120 8.06 3.66 -16.20
N THR A 121 8.95 2.76 -16.60
CA THR A 121 9.01 1.38 -16.08
C THR A 121 10.45 0.98 -15.73
N LEU A 122 10.61 0.14 -14.71
CA LEU A 122 11.86 -0.55 -14.38
C LEU A 122 11.68 -2.05 -14.65
N ARG A 123 12.33 -2.58 -15.69
CA ARG A 123 12.18 -4.00 -16.11
C ARG A 123 10.72 -4.50 -16.12
N GLY A 124 9.81 -3.68 -16.65
CA GLY A 124 8.36 -3.99 -16.71
C GLY A 124 7.56 -3.56 -15.47
N VAL A 125 8.19 -3.19 -14.35
CA VAL A 125 7.54 -2.62 -13.18
C VAL A 125 7.12 -1.17 -13.49
N LYS A 126 5.82 -0.93 -13.58
CA LYS A 126 5.21 0.39 -13.84
C LYS A 126 5.31 1.31 -12.62
N LEU A 127 5.94 2.47 -12.73
CA LEU A 127 6.08 3.45 -11.65
C LEU A 127 5.36 4.77 -11.92
N GLY A 128 4.48 5.15 -10.99
CA GLY A 128 3.77 6.43 -10.98
C GLY A 128 2.45 6.41 -11.76
N GLY A 129 1.86 7.59 -11.93
CA GLY A 129 0.55 7.75 -12.57
C GLY A 129 -0.56 7.08 -11.76
N LYS A 130 -1.31 6.16 -12.38
CA LYS A 130 -2.36 5.38 -11.72
C LYS A 130 -1.93 3.94 -11.38
N ALA A 131 -0.64 3.62 -11.55
CA ALA A 131 -0.11 2.32 -11.14
C ALA A 131 -0.25 2.18 -9.63
N ARG A 132 -0.39 0.94 -9.14
CA ARG A 132 -0.40 0.67 -7.71
C ARG A 132 0.94 1.06 -7.10
N MET A 133 0.91 1.26 -5.78
CA MET A 133 2.12 1.41 -4.98
C MET A 133 3.00 0.17 -5.12
N LYS A 134 4.31 0.38 -5.30
CA LYS A 134 5.31 -0.69 -5.39
C LYS A 134 5.99 -0.89 -4.04
N VAL A 135 6.37 -2.13 -3.77
CA VAL A 135 7.09 -2.50 -2.55
C VAL A 135 8.55 -2.69 -2.92
N MET A 136 9.41 -1.86 -2.33
CA MET A 136 10.86 -2.02 -2.42
C MET A 136 11.35 -2.75 -1.17
N GLY A 137 12.02 -3.90 -1.36
CA GLY A 137 12.56 -4.71 -0.28
C GLY A 137 14.00 -4.37 0.01
N GLU A 138 14.25 -3.67 1.11
CA GLU A 138 15.59 -3.27 1.55
C GLU A 138 16.36 -4.44 2.17
N ILE A 139 17.57 -4.67 1.66
CA ILE A 139 18.56 -5.56 2.25
C ILE A 139 19.68 -4.70 2.83
N VAL A 140 19.59 -4.41 4.13
CA VAL A 140 20.62 -3.66 4.87
C VAL A 140 21.97 -4.37 4.79
N GLY A 141 23.01 -3.64 4.37
CA GLY A 141 24.39 -4.14 4.23
C GLY A 141 24.53 -5.23 3.18
N ALA A 142 23.72 -5.17 2.11
CA ALA A 142 23.72 -6.16 1.04
C ALA A 142 25.07 -6.24 0.30
N LEU A 143 25.78 -5.11 0.19
CA LEU A 143 26.95 -5.02 -0.67
C LEU A 143 28.13 -5.84 -0.11
N GLU A 144 28.22 -5.97 1.21
CA GLU A 144 29.23 -6.75 1.91
C GLU A 144 28.88 -8.24 2.04
N MET A 145 27.62 -8.62 1.86
CA MET A 145 27.16 -9.99 2.09
C MET A 145 27.90 -11.01 1.22
N ASP A 146 27.97 -12.24 1.73
CA ASP A 146 28.34 -13.37 0.90
C ASP A 146 27.24 -13.67 -0.13
N PRO A 147 27.59 -14.21 -1.31
CA PRO A 147 26.61 -14.46 -2.38
C PRO A 147 25.44 -15.35 -1.95
N THR A 148 25.68 -16.37 -1.12
CA THR A 148 24.63 -17.31 -0.70
C THR A 148 23.62 -16.64 0.21
N ALA A 149 24.07 -15.85 1.19
CA ALA A 149 23.19 -15.08 2.06
C ALA A 149 22.42 -14.00 1.30
N LEU A 150 23.08 -13.31 0.37
CA LEU A 150 22.44 -12.30 -0.48
C LEU A 150 21.33 -12.93 -1.35
N GLN A 151 21.61 -14.05 -1.99
CA GLN A 151 20.61 -14.80 -2.78
C GLN A 151 19.40 -15.19 -1.92
N ALA A 152 19.63 -15.80 -0.75
CA ALA A 152 18.54 -16.23 0.13
C ALA A 152 17.64 -15.06 0.55
N LYS A 153 18.21 -13.88 0.80
CA LYS A 153 17.43 -12.67 1.12
C LYS A 153 16.65 -12.14 -0.08
N ILE A 154 17.28 -12.07 -1.25
CA ILE A 154 16.63 -11.64 -2.50
C ILE A 154 15.41 -12.53 -2.79
N GLU A 155 15.59 -13.84 -2.79
CA GLU A 155 14.52 -14.81 -3.01
C GLU A 155 13.39 -14.66 -1.97
N ALA A 156 13.73 -14.46 -0.70
CA ALA A 156 12.75 -14.27 0.36
C ALA A 156 11.92 -12.98 0.17
N PHE A 157 12.53 -11.88 -0.26
CA PHE A 157 11.80 -10.63 -0.56
C PHE A 157 10.89 -10.78 -1.77
N ILE A 158 11.37 -11.42 -2.85
CA ILE A 158 10.56 -11.70 -4.04
C ILE A 158 9.37 -12.59 -3.68
N ALA A 159 9.57 -13.65 -2.89
CA ALA A 159 8.49 -14.54 -2.45
C ALA A 159 7.44 -13.83 -1.59
N ARG A 160 7.80 -12.71 -0.94
CA ARG A 160 6.89 -11.85 -0.15
C ARG A 160 6.23 -10.74 -0.99
N GLY A 161 6.54 -10.66 -2.28
CA GLY A 161 5.94 -9.72 -3.22
C GLY A 161 6.67 -8.40 -3.37
N ALA A 162 7.98 -8.34 -3.08
CA ALA A 162 8.79 -7.17 -3.42
C ALA A 162 8.85 -6.97 -4.94
N ASP A 163 8.56 -5.75 -5.38
CA ASP A 163 8.61 -5.32 -6.79
C ASP A 163 10.01 -4.88 -7.21
N ILE A 164 10.81 -4.39 -6.26
CA ILE A 164 12.18 -3.89 -6.44
C ILE A 164 12.99 -4.41 -5.26
N ILE A 165 14.22 -4.84 -5.50
CA ILE A 165 15.16 -5.18 -4.43
C ILE A 165 16.17 -4.06 -4.29
N ASP A 166 16.34 -3.59 -3.05
CA ASP A 166 17.21 -2.48 -2.72
C ASP A 166 18.41 -2.97 -1.92
N LEU A 167 19.60 -2.69 -2.45
CA LEU A 167 20.87 -3.18 -1.93
C LEU A 167 21.55 -2.06 -1.13
N GLY A 168 21.33 -2.07 0.19
CA GLY A 168 21.88 -1.08 1.11
C GLY A 168 23.38 -1.22 1.31
N ALA A 169 24.11 -0.12 1.15
CA ALA A 169 25.49 0.03 1.58
C ALA A 169 25.58 0.25 3.10
N THR A 170 26.76 -0.02 3.66
CA THR A 170 27.15 0.49 4.98
C THR A 170 28.27 1.52 4.84
N LEU A 171 28.61 2.20 5.95
CA LEU A 171 29.70 3.19 5.99
C LEU A 171 31.06 2.64 5.55
N ASN A 172 31.25 1.31 5.56
CA ASN A 172 32.52 0.67 5.23
C ASN A 172 32.47 -0.11 3.90
N THR A 173 31.39 0.02 3.11
CA THR A 173 31.30 -0.64 1.82
C THR A 173 32.40 -0.12 0.88
N LEU A 174 33.10 -1.03 0.22
CA LEU A 174 34.10 -0.72 -0.80
C LEU A 174 33.49 -0.75 -2.22
N PRO A 175 33.99 0.04 -3.18
CA PRO A 175 33.44 0.08 -4.55
C PRO A 175 33.36 -1.28 -5.24
N GLU A 176 34.35 -2.15 -5.07
CA GLU A 176 34.33 -3.50 -5.64
C GLU A 176 33.20 -4.37 -5.08
N GLN A 177 32.77 -4.12 -3.85
CA GLN A 177 31.66 -4.82 -3.22
C GLN A 177 30.33 -4.42 -3.85
N ALA A 178 30.15 -3.13 -4.16
CA ALA A 178 28.98 -2.65 -4.90
C ALA A 178 28.86 -3.32 -6.28
N LYS A 179 29.96 -3.30 -7.06
CA LYS A 179 30.02 -3.96 -8.36
C LYS A 179 29.66 -5.45 -8.27
N ARG A 180 30.27 -6.15 -7.31
CA ARG A 180 30.10 -7.60 -7.10
C ARG A 180 28.66 -7.94 -6.72
N ALA A 181 28.09 -7.23 -5.75
CA ALA A 181 26.75 -7.52 -5.23
C ALA A 181 25.68 -7.24 -6.29
N VAL A 182 25.76 -6.10 -6.99
CA VAL A 182 24.82 -5.78 -8.08
C VAL A 182 24.97 -6.80 -9.21
N SER A 183 26.19 -7.06 -9.70
CA SER A 183 26.40 -8.04 -10.78
C SER A 183 25.83 -9.42 -10.43
N PHE A 184 26.04 -9.88 -9.19
CA PHE A 184 25.49 -11.15 -8.71
C PHE A 184 23.97 -11.12 -8.60
N ALA A 185 23.36 -10.05 -8.07
CA ALA A 185 21.91 -9.92 -8.02
C ALA A 185 21.29 -10.01 -9.43
N LYS A 186 21.93 -9.40 -10.44
CA LYS A 186 21.49 -9.46 -11.84
C LYS A 186 21.58 -10.86 -12.47
N THR A 187 22.39 -11.79 -11.92
CA THR A 187 22.45 -13.17 -12.46
C THR A 187 21.37 -14.09 -11.89
N ILE A 188 20.75 -13.72 -10.76
CA ILE A 188 19.80 -14.60 -10.05
C ILE A 188 18.34 -14.16 -10.18
N THR A 189 18.07 -12.91 -10.57
CA THR A 189 16.69 -12.41 -10.71
C THR A 189 16.52 -11.37 -11.82
N ASP A 190 15.32 -11.32 -12.38
CA ASP A 190 14.86 -10.26 -13.28
C ASP A 190 14.20 -9.08 -12.56
N THR A 191 13.96 -9.19 -11.24
CA THR A 191 13.45 -8.09 -10.42
C THR A 191 14.39 -6.87 -10.51
N PRO A 192 13.87 -5.64 -10.68
CA PRO A 192 14.69 -4.44 -10.63
C PRO A 192 15.57 -4.37 -9.40
N ILE A 193 16.83 -3.98 -9.60
CA ILE A 193 17.82 -3.82 -8.54
C ILE A 193 18.09 -2.32 -8.32
N SER A 194 17.96 -1.88 -7.09
CA SER A 194 18.37 -0.55 -6.63
C SER A 194 19.69 -0.65 -5.87
N ILE A 195 20.54 0.36 -6.02
CA ILE A 195 21.70 0.57 -5.15
C ILE A 195 21.39 1.69 -4.16
N ASP A 196 21.48 1.38 -2.87
CA ASP A 196 21.19 2.32 -1.78
C ASP A 196 22.46 2.83 -1.11
N THR A 197 22.88 4.04 -1.50
CA THR A 197 24.02 4.77 -0.97
C THR A 197 24.04 6.23 -1.44
N LEU A 198 24.71 7.10 -0.67
CA LEU A 198 25.05 8.47 -1.07
C LEU A 198 26.47 8.59 -1.65
N ASP A 199 27.31 7.55 -1.53
CA ASP A 199 28.69 7.56 -2.01
C ASP A 199 28.75 7.47 -3.55
N SER A 200 29.41 8.45 -4.17
CA SER A 200 29.47 8.58 -5.64
C SER A 200 30.22 7.43 -6.32
N GLU A 201 31.25 6.88 -5.69
CA GLU A 201 32.02 5.77 -6.26
C GLU A 201 31.24 4.46 -6.17
N LEU A 202 30.53 4.23 -5.05
CA LEU A 202 29.63 3.08 -4.93
C LEU A 202 28.50 3.15 -5.96
N ILE A 203 27.89 4.34 -6.13
CA ILE A 203 26.87 4.57 -7.17
C ILE A 203 27.46 4.25 -8.55
N ARG A 204 28.63 4.79 -8.88
CA ARG A 204 29.28 4.53 -10.18
C ARG A 204 29.45 3.03 -10.44
N GLU A 205 30.05 2.29 -9.51
CA GLU A 205 30.28 0.85 -9.67
C GLU A 205 28.97 0.06 -9.74
N GLY A 206 27.95 0.42 -8.96
CA GLY A 206 26.63 -0.22 -9.02
C GLY A 206 25.90 0.02 -10.34
N VAL A 207 25.94 1.25 -10.85
CA VAL A 207 25.34 1.61 -12.14
C VAL A 207 26.06 0.90 -13.29
N GLU A 208 27.39 0.88 -13.29
CA GLU A 208 28.19 0.14 -14.28
C GLU A 208 27.95 -1.38 -14.22
N ALA A 209 27.62 -1.92 -13.05
CA ALA A 209 27.24 -3.32 -12.86
C ALA A 209 25.80 -3.65 -13.27
N GLY A 210 24.99 -2.65 -13.62
CA GLY A 210 23.64 -2.84 -14.16
C GLY A 210 22.50 -2.67 -13.15
N ALA A 211 22.69 -1.84 -12.10
CA ALA A 211 21.58 -1.38 -11.28
C ALA A 211 20.52 -0.65 -12.15
N ASP A 212 19.25 -0.81 -11.79
CA ASP A 212 18.10 -0.24 -12.50
C ASP A 212 17.62 1.09 -11.86
N LEU A 213 18.02 1.35 -10.61
CA LEU A 213 17.66 2.51 -9.79
C LEU A 213 18.82 2.90 -8.87
N VAL A 214 19.00 4.20 -8.61
CA VAL A 214 19.84 4.73 -7.53
C VAL A 214 18.98 5.34 -6.43
N LEU A 215 19.23 4.93 -5.18
CA LEU A 215 18.66 5.49 -3.96
C LEU A 215 19.85 6.01 -3.12
N SER A 216 20.18 7.29 -3.07
CA SER A 216 19.51 8.44 -3.65
C SER A 216 20.54 9.47 -4.08
N LEU A 217 20.07 10.49 -4.83
CA LEU A 217 20.88 11.62 -5.21
C LEU A 217 20.39 12.90 -4.51
N ASN A 218 21.32 13.74 -4.11
CA ASN A 218 21.09 15.10 -3.59
C ASN A 218 22.25 16.01 -4.02
N SER A 219 22.30 17.26 -3.55
CA SER A 219 23.33 18.20 -4.01
C SER A 219 24.78 17.73 -3.81
N THR A 220 25.02 16.85 -2.81
CA THR A 220 26.36 16.40 -2.44
C THR A 220 26.98 15.41 -3.42
N ASN A 221 26.15 14.64 -4.14
CA ASN A 221 26.61 13.57 -5.05
C ASN A 221 26.08 13.72 -6.49
N LEU A 222 25.19 14.67 -6.73
CA LEU A 222 24.51 14.80 -8.02
C LEU A 222 25.45 15.24 -9.14
N GLU A 223 26.43 16.10 -8.87
CA GLU A 223 27.40 16.55 -9.88
C GLU A 223 28.30 15.41 -10.37
N THR A 224 28.71 14.53 -9.46
CA THR A 224 29.61 13.40 -9.72
C THR A 224 28.87 12.19 -10.28
N ALA A 225 27.80 11.75 -9.61
CA ALA A 225 27.07 10.54 -9.97
C ALA A 225 25.96 10.77 -11.01
N GLY A 226 25.36 11.96 -11.05
CA GLY A 226 24.23 12.28 -11.93
C GLY A 226 24.52 12.07 -13.42
N PRO A 227 25.67 12.49 -13.97
CA PRO A 227 26.01 12.22 -15.36
C PRO A 227 26.12 10.72 -15.69
N ILE A 228 26.56 9.89 -14.74
CA ILE A 228 26.66 8.43 -14.93
C ILE A 228 25.26 7.82 -15.00
N VAL A 229 24.39 8.22 -14.07
CA VAL A 229 22.98 7.80 -14.01
C VAL A 229 22.22 8.21 -15.28
N ALA A 230 22.39 9.46 -15.72
CA ALA A 230 21.78 9.97 -16.95
C ALA A 230 22.24 9.18 -18.19
N ARG A 231 23.56 8.94 -18.33
CA ARG A 231 24.10 8.15 -19.45
C ARG A 231 23.61 6.70 -19.45
N ALA A 232 23.45 6.10 -18.27
CA ALA A 232 22.92 4.75 -18.14
C ALA A 232 21.41 4.68 -18.43
N GLY A 233 20.70 5.81 -18.40
CA GLY A 233 19.26 5.88 -18.66
C GLY A 233 18.41 5.17 -17.59
N ILE A 234 18.95 5.05 -16.37
CA ILE A 234 18.29 4.39 -15.24
C ILE A 234 17.49 5.40 -14.40
N ALA A 235 16.74 4.93 -13.42
CA ALA A 235 16.01 5.82 -12.52
C ALA A 235 16.87 6.32 -11.35
N ALA A 236 16.49 7.46 -10.79
CA ALA A 236 17.06 7.99 -9.56
C ALA A 236 15.97 8.47 -8.62
N VAL A 237 16.12 8.13 -7.34
CA VAL A 237 15.41 8.81 -6.25
C VAL A 237 16.19 10.07 -5.89
N ILE A 238 15.52 11.20 -5.90
CA ILE A 238 16.08 12.51 -5.55
C ILE A 238 15.49 12.92 -4.21
N ILE A 239 16.35 13.26 -3.27
CA ILE A 239 15.99 13.67 -1.90
C ILE A 239 16.38 15.14 -1.66
N PRO A 240 15.78 15.83 -0.66
CA PRO A 240 16.30 17.09 -0.18
C PRO A 240 17.70 16.92 0.46
N ASP A 241 18.40 18.03 0.61
CA ASP A 241 19.63 18.08 1.40
C ASP A 241 19.31 18.07 2.92
N GLU A 242 20.32 18.25 3.78
CA GLU A 242 20.20 18.10 5.24
C GLU A 242 19.08 18.96 5.87
N GLU A 243 18.74 20.11 5.26
CA GLU A 243 17.63 20.96 5.70
C GLU A 243 16.23 20.34 5.51
N ARG A 244 16.11 19.25 4.74
CA ARG A 244 14.87 18.48 4.50
C ARG A 244 13.66 19.31 4.07
N SER A 245 13.87 20.41 3.37
CA SER A 245 12.79 21.28 2.89
C SER A 245 12.29 20.90 1.49
N LEU A 246 11.03 21.22 1.20
CA LEU A 246 10.45 21.03 -0.13
C LEU A 246 11.21 21.85 -1.20
N GLU A 247 11.68 23.05 -0.86
CA GLU A 247 12.49 23.88 -1.77
C GLU A 247 13.82 23.20 -2.11
N SER A 248 14.46 22.55 -1.14
CA SER A 248 15.68 21.77 -1.33
C SER A 248 15.44 20.60 -2.29
N LEU A 249 14.36 19.84 -2.09
CA LEU A 249 13.95 18.77 -2.98
C LEU A 249 13.70 19.27 -4.42
N ILE A 250 12.94 20.36 -4.58
CA ILE A 250 12.64 20.94 -5.90
C ILE A 250 13.93 21.35 -6.61
N ARG A 251 14.85 22.03 -5.90
CA ARG A 251 16.16 22.42 -6.43
C ARG A 251 16.95 21.21 -6.93
N ASN A 252 16.98 20.14 -6.15
CA ASN A 252 17.73 18.92 -6.49
C ASN A 252 17.07 18.18 -7.67
N VAL A 253 15.75 18.14 -7.75
CA VAL A 253 15.01 17.58 -8.90
C VAL A 253 15.29 18.36 -10.18
N GLU A 254 15.30 19.68 -10.12
CA GLU A 254 15.63 20.51 -11.29
C GLU A 254 17.08 20.33 -11.73
N ALA A 255 18.01 20.22 -10.78
CA ALA A 255 19.41 19.94 -11.07
C ALA A 255 19.58 18.57 -11.75
N ALA A 256 18.89 17.53 -11.26
CA ALA A 256 18.90 16.20 -11.86
C ALA A 256 18.39 16.23 -13.31
N ARG A 257 17.30 16.98 -13.58
CA ARG A 257 16.79 17.19 -14.94
C ARG A 257 17.80 17.90 -15.85
N ARG A 258 18.48 18.94 -15.34
CA ARG A 258 19.53 19.65 -16.12
C ARG A 258 20.70 18.76 -16.50
N LEU A 259 21.00 17.73 -15.70
CA LEU A 259 22.01 16.72 -15.99
C LEU A 259 21.53 15.61 -16.94
N GLY A 260 20.26 15.64 -17.36
CA GLY A 260 19.68 14.68 -18.29
C GLY A 260 19.07 13.43 -17.66
N ILE A 261 18.83 13.42 -16.34
CA ILE A 261 18.11 12.32 -15.70
C ILE A 261 16.61 12.45 -16.02
N GLU A 262 16.08 11.52 -16.81
CA GLU A 262 14.67 11.55 -17.25
C GLU A 262 13.74 10.85 -16.25
N LYS A 263 14.20 9.77 -15.61
CA LYS A 263 13.42 8.90 -14.74
C LYS A 263 13.64 9.27 -13.27
N ILE A 264 12.92 10.28 -12.80
CA ILE A 264 13.07 10.83 -11.45
C ILE A 264 11.91 10.41 -10.55
N ILE A 265 12.24 9.94 -9.35
CA ILE A 265 11.33 9.78 -8.22
C ILE A 265 11.72 10.82 -7.18
N ALA A 266 10.80 11.70 -6.78
CA ALA A 266 11.07 12.68 -5.74
C ALA A 266 10.65 12.10 -4.38
N ASP A 267 11.56 12.09 -3.42
CA ASP A 267 11.31 11.62 -2.05
C ASP A 267 11.50 12.78 -1.06
N PRO A 268 10.45 13.23 -0.35
CA PRO A 268 10.55 14.30 0.62
C PRO A 268 11.27 13.92 1.91
N VAL A 269 11.59 12.63 2.13
CA VAL A 269 12.20 12.11 3.36
C VAL A 269 11.33 12.45 4.57
N LEU A 270 10.22 11.72 4.69
CA LEU A 270 9.23 11.94 5.74
C LEU A 270 9.81 11.70 7.14
N ASP A 271 9.50 12.60 8.06
CA ASP A 271 9.80 12.38 9.47
C ASP A 271 8.88 11.31 10.10
N PRO A 272 9.33 10.64 11.17
CA PRO A 272 8.55 9.59 11.82
C PRO A 272 7.16 10.09 12.29
N VAL A 273 6.17 9.20 12.26
CA VAL A 273 4.84 9.50 12.82
C VAL A 273 4.98 9.93 14.29
N GLY A 274 4.44 11.10 14.63
CA GLY A 274 4.53 11.69 15.97
C GLY A 274 5.69 12.67 16.16
N HIS A 275 6.51 12.90 15.14
CA HIS A 275 7.57 13.90 15.13
C HIS A 275 7.60 14.58 13.75
N ASN A 276 7.21 15.86 13.66
CA ASN A 276 7.31 16.70 12.45
C ASN A 276 6.77 16.13 11.11
N ILE A 277 6.01 15.03 11.13
CA ILE A 277 5.50 14.41 9.88
C ILE A 277 4.62 15.35 9.06
N THR A 278 3.90 16.28 9.70
CA THR A 278 3.10 17.29 8.99
C THR A 278 3.94 18.36 8.31
N GLU A 279 5.18 18.56 8.76
CA GLU A 279 6.12 19.53 8.17
C GLU A 279 6.89 18.93 6.99
N SER A 280 6.98 17.60 6.93
CA SER A 280 7.65 16.85 5.86
C SER A 280 6.72 16.34 4.75
N ILE A 281 5.40 16.60 4.83
CA ILE A 281 4.39 16.30 3.78
C ILE A 281 4.11 17.54 2.94
#